data_AF-A0A7J2I3D1-F1
#
_entry.id   AF-A0A7J2I3D1-F1
#
_cell.length_a   1.000
_cell.length_b   1.000
_cell.length_c   1.000
_cell.angle_alpha   90.00
_cell.angle_beta   90.00
_cell.angle_gamma   90.00
#
_symmetry.space_group_name_H-M   'P 1'
#
loop_
_entity.id
_entity.type
_entity.pdbx_description
1 polymer ?
#
loop_
_entity_poly.entity_id
_entity_poly.type
_entity_poly.pdbx_seq_one_letter_code
_entity_poly.pdbx_strand_id
1 'polypeptide(L)'
;MNSEEFKELAKKYKERLKRETEGKLTSYSRENVSREYRIFRKEALPKQLSLYEKLCNFSEKVLHLKLKPENQEKLQSFIDSCHLEITPAGAIAFSFLFPSVFLIFGVLLAFATGSLFLVLFM
;
A
#
# COMPACT_ATOMS: atom_id res chain seq x y z
N MET A 1 5.53 -4.49 -49.29
CA MET A 1 5.00 -3.71 -48.15
C MET A 1 5.93 -2.54 -47.96
N ASN A 2 5.50 -1.33 -48.28
CA ASN A 2 6.38 -0.16 -48.36
C ASN A 2 6.76 0.29 -46.94
N SER A 3 8.03 0.61 -46.70
CA SER A 3 8.52 1.01 -45.36
C SER A 3 7.86 2.28 -44.83
N GLU A 4 7.38 3.14 -45.73
CA GLU A 4 6.69 4.38 -45.41
C GLU A 4 5.25 4.14 -44.93
N GLU A 5 4.52 3.21 -45.54
CA GLU A 5 3.16 2.82 -45.09
C GLU A 5 3.18 2.22 -43.68
N PHE A 6 4.21 1.44 -43.36
CA PHE A 6 4.39 0.88 -42.01
C PHE A 6 4.63 1.97 -40.96
N LYS A 7 5.43 3.00 -41.29
CA LYS A 7 5.67 4.15 -40.39
C LYS A 7 4.39 4.95 -40.15
N GLU A 8 3.60 5.20 -41.20
CA GLU A 8 2.31 5.90 -41.06
C GLU A 8 1.32 5.10 -40.20
N LEU A 9 1.25 3.79 -40.42
CA LEU A 9 0.40 2.89 -39.64
C LEU A 9 0.83 2.91 -38.16
N ALA A 10 2.12 2.75 -37.89
CA ALA A 10 2.67 2.80 -36.53
C ALA A 10 2.41 4.16 -35.85
N LYS A 11 2.56 5.27 -36.58
CA LYS A 11 2.29 6.62 -36.08
C LYS A 11 0.81 6.80 -35.72
N LYS A 12 -0.11 6.38 -36.60
CA LYS A 12 -1.56 6.43 -36.38
C LYS A 12 -1.98 5.64 -35.14
N TYR A 13 -1.48 4.42 -34.96
CA TYR A 13 -1.79 3.62 -33.77
C TYR A 13 -1.14 4.19 -32.50
N LYS A 14 0.08 4.74 -32.59
CA LYS A 14 0.75 5.39 -31.45
C LYS A 14 0.00 6.65 -30.99
N GLU A 15 -0.53 7.43 -31.92
CA GLU A 15 -1.39 8.58 -31.63
C GLU A 15 -2.75 8.17 -31.06
N ARG A 16 -3.34 7.08 -31.57
CA ARG A 16 -4.59 6.54 -31.03
C ARG A 16 -4.41 6.03 -29.60
N LEU A 17 -3.34 5.27 -29.35
CA LEU A 17 -2.96 4.82 -28.02
C LEU A 17 -2.73 6.02 -27.10
N LYS A 18 -1.92 7.02 -27.51
CA LYS A 18 -1.75 8.24 -26.71
C LYS A 18 -3.09 8.89 -26.35
N ARG A 19 -4.00 9.03 -27.32
CA ARG A 19 -5.31 9.65 -27.09
C ARG A 19 -6.20 8.84 -26.15
N GLU A 20 -6.12 7.51 -26.21
CA GLU A 20 -6.87 6.60 -25.34
C GLU A 20 -6.25 6.44 -23.94
N THR A 21 -4.95 6.75 -23.79
CA THR A 21 -4.19 6.57 -22.53
C THR A 21 -3.76 7.88 -21.84
N GLU A 22 -3.81 9.02 -22.52
CA GLU A 22 -3.67 10.36 -21.93
C GLU A 22 -4.76 10.57 -20.87
N GLY A 23 -4.36 10.67 -19.61
CA GLY A 23 -5.24 10.79 -18.44
C GLY A 23 -5.57 9.47 -17.72
N LYS A 24 -5.28 8.30 -18.31
CA LYS A 24 -5.47 6.98 -17.67
C LYS A 24 -4.17 6.34 -17.15
N LEU A 25 -3.01 6.82 -17.62
CA LEU A 25 -1.69 6.29 -17.23
C LEU A 25 -1.17 6.78 -15.88
N THR A 26 -1.80 7.79 -15.27
CA THR A 26 -1.21 8.49 -14.12
C THR A 26 -1.62 7.93 -12.77
N SER A 27 -2.47 6.91 -12.70
CA SER A 27 -2.75 6.23 -11.43
C SER A 27 -3.42 4.90 -11.70
N TYR A 28 -2.94 3.83 -11.05
CA TYR A 28 -3.64 2.55 -11.03
C TYR A 28 -5.04 2.76 -10.42
N SER A 29 -6.05 2.94 -11.27
CA SER A 29 -7.41 3.18 -10.83
C SER A 29 -8.02 1.86 -10.35
N ARG A 30 -8.09 1.73 -9.02
CA ARG A 30 -8.74 0.63 -8.30
C ARG A 30 -10.21 0.42 -8.69
N GLU A 31 -10.83 1.38 -9.36
CA GLU A 31 -12.25 1.40 -9.71
C GLU A 31 -12.59 0.49 -10.90
N ASN A 32 -11.61 0.19 -11.78
CA ASN A 32 -11.84 -0.56 -13.02
C ASN A 32 -11.31 -2.01 -12.97
N VAL A 33 -11.25 -2.62 -11.79
CA VAL A 33 -10.76 -3.99 -11.61
C VAL A 33 -11.92 -4.99 -11.66
N SER A 34 -11.81 -6.02 -12.49
CA SER A 34 -12.85 -7.06 -12.64
C SER A 34 -13.10 -7.82 -11.34
N ARG A 35 -14.32 -8.33 -11.17
CA ARG A 35 -14.71 -9.10 -9.98
C ARG A 35 -13.86 -10.36 -9.85
N GLU A 36 -13.62 -11.02 -10.97
CA GLU A 36 -12.84 -12.24 -11.12
C GLU A 36 -11.39 -12.00 -10.67
N TYR A 37 -10.81 -10.86 -11.06
CA TYR A 37 -9.46 -10.49 -10.62
C TYR A 37 -9.40 -10.26 -9.11
N ARG A 38 -10.41 -9.64 -8.50
CA ARG A 38 -10.43 -9.44 -7.04
C ARG A 38 -10.51 -10.77 -6.28
N ILE A 39 -11.29 -11.72 -6.78
CA ILE A 39 -11.39 -13.07 -6.21
C ILE A 39 -10.05 -13.78 -6.33
N PHE A 40 -9.49 -13.82 -7.54
CA PHE A 40 -8.18 -14.41 -7.80
C PHE A 40 -7.10 -13.80 -6.91
N ARG A 41 -7.03 -12.47 -6.81
CA ARG A 41 -6.04 -11.78 -5.97
C ARG A 41 -6.16 -12.18 -4.51
N LYS A 42 -7.38 -12.27 -3.99
CA LYS A 42 -7.65 -12.66 -2.60
C LYS A 42 -7.20 -14.09 -2.30
N GLU A 43 -7.28 -14.98 -3.28
CA GLU A 43 -6.85 -16.37 -3.17
C GLU A 43 -5.34 -16.56 -3.41
N ALA A 44 -4.77 -15.80 -4.35
CA ALA A 44 -3.37 -15.87 -4.74
C ALA A 44 -2.44 -15.15 -3.75
N LEU A 45 -2.91 -14.11 -3.06
CA LEU A 45 -2.09 -13.37 -2.10
C LEU A 45 -1.81 -14.22 -0.84
N PRO A 46 -0.55 -14.30 -0.40
CA PRO A 46 -0.23 -14.98 0.84
C PRO A 46 -0.83 -14.23 2.04
N LYS A 47 -1.24 -14.98 3.06
CA LYS A 47 -1.95 -14.45 4.24
C LYS A 47 -1.21 -13.29 4.93
N GLN A 48 0.11 -13.35 4.99
CA GLN A 48 0.95 -12.31 5.61
C GLN A 48 0.78 -10.92 4.95
N LEU A 49 0.69 -10.87 3.63
CA LEU A 49 0.49 -9.62 2.90
C LEU A 49 -0.93 -9.07 3.15
N SER A 50 -1.95 -9.94 3.19
CA SER A 50 -3.31 -9.52 3.55
C SER A 50 -3.42 -9.00 4.99
N LEU A 51 -2.64 -9.55 5.94
CA LEU A 51 -2.58 -9.04 7.30
C LEU A 51 -1.92 -7.65 7.33
N TYR A 52 -0.80 -7.49 6.63
CA TYR A 52 -0.13 -6.19 6.52
C TYR A 52 -1.07 -5.13 5.93
N GLU A 53 -1.79 -5.43 4.85
CA GLU A 53 -2.78 -4.52 4.25
C GLU A 53 -3.83 -4.07 5.27
N LYS A 54 -4.38 -5.01 6.05
CA LYS A 54 -5.36 -4.71 7.09
C LYS A 54 -4.78 -3.82 8.19
N LEU A 55 -3.55 -4.07 8.62
CA LEU A 55 -2.88 -3.30 9.66
C LEU A 55 -2.57 -1.86 9.22
N CYS A 56 -2.11 -1.67 7.97
CA CYS A 56 -1.91 -0.33 7.41
C CYS A 56 -3.23 0.44 7.27
N ASN A 57 -4.27 -0.20 6.74
CA ASN A 57 -5.59 0.41 6.59
C ASN A 57 -6.25 0.72 7.95
N PHE A 58 -5.98 -0.10 8.98
CA PHE A 58 -6.39 0.21 10.36
C PHE A 58 -5.61 1.39 10.93
N SER A 59 -4.29 1.41 10.72
CA SER A 59 -3.41 2.46 11.23
C SER A 59 -3.72 3.83 10.63
N GLU A 60 -4.12 3.88 9.35
CA GLU A 60 -4.62 5.10 8.72
C GLU A 60 -5.86 5.67 9.44
N LYS A 61 -6.82 4.80 9.82
CA LYS A 61 -8.04 5.22 10.53
C LYS A 61 -7.73 5.78 11.92
N VAL A 62 -6.70 5.25 12.58
CA VAL A 62 -6.26 5.72 13.90
C VAL A 62 -5.48 7.03 13.78
N LEU A 63 -4.59 7.14 12.78
CA LEU A 63 -3.64 8.23 12.65
C LEU A 63 -3.65 8.79 11.21
N HIS A 64 -4.44 9.84 11.01
CA HIS A 64 -4.50 10.56 9.73
C HIS A 64 -3.29 11.49 9.59
N LEU A 65 -2.21 10.96 9.02
CA LEU A 65 -0.99 11.73 8.75
C LEU A 65 -1.08 12.47 7.42
N LYS A 66 -0.80 13.77 7.43
CA LYS A 66 -0.58 14.55 6.20
C LYS A 66 0.84 14.37 5.72
N LEU A 67 1.03 13.76 4.54
CA LEU A 67 2.33 13.63 3.89
C LEU A 67 2.63 14.84 3.00
N LYS A 68 3.92 15.11 2.83
CA LYS A 68 4.39 16.02 1.77
C LYS A 68 4.13 15.39 0.40
N PRO A 69 3.76 16.18 -0.62
CA PRO A 69 3.38 15.66 -1.94
C PRO A 69 4.48 14.81 -2.59
N GLU A 70 5.74 15.22 -2.50
CA GLU A 70 6.88 14.48 -3.06
C GLU A 70 7.02 13.05 -2.50
N ASN A 71 6.79 12.89 -1.19
CA ASN A 71 6.91 11.58 -0.54
C ASN A 71 5.68 10.72 -0.79
N GLN A 72 4.52 11.35 -0.95
CA GLN A 72 3.28 10.66 -1.27
C GLN A 72 3.36 10.01 -2.65
N GLU A 73 3.84 10.73 -3.68
CA GLU A 73 3.97 10.18 -5.03
C GLU A 73 4.97 9.03 -5.12
N LYS A 74 6.14 9.20 -4.48
CA LYS A 74 7.16 8.13 -4.42
C LYS A 74 6.63 6.87 -3.74
N LEU A 75 5.93 7.04 -2.61
CA LEU A 75 5.43 5.89 -1.88
C LEU A 75 4.23 5.25 -2.59
N GLN A 76 3.39 6.05 -3.25
CA GLN A 76 2.30 5.56 -4.08
C GLN A 76 2.82 4.71 -5.25
N SER A 77 3.88 5.12 -5.93
CA SER A 77 4.44 4.34 -7.05
C SER A 77 4.97 2.97 -6.60
N PHE A 78 5.57 2.88 -5.41
CA PHE A 78 5.98 1.60 -4.83
C PHE A 78 4.78 0.73 -4.43
N ILE A 79 3.74 1.33 -3.85
CA ILE A 79 2.50 0.63 -3.48
C ILE A 79 1.81 0.06 -4.73
N ASP A 80 1.72 0.86 -5.78
CA ASP A 80 1.11 0.48 -7.06
C ASP A 80 1.91 -0.63 -7.74
N SER A 81 3.24 -0.57 -7.69
CA SER A 81 4.13 -1.61 -8.23
C SER A 81 3.92 -2.97 -7.54
N CYS A 82 3.61 -2.94 -6.24
CA CYS A 82 3.33 -4.14 -5.44
C CYS A 82 1.85 -4.55 -5.50
N HIS A 83 0.99 -3.82 -6.21
CA HIS A 83 -0.47 -4.02 -6.26
C HIS A 83 -1.13 -4.14 -4.87
N LEU A 84 -0.60 -3.43 -3.87
CA LEU A 84 -1.11 -3.44 -2.50
C LEU A 84 -2.30 -2.51 -2.34
N GLU A 85 -3.34 -2.95 -1.64
CA GLU A 85 -4.49 -2.11 -1.31
C GLU A 85 -4.29 -1.34 0.01
N ILE A 86 -3.26 -0.48 0.03
CA ILE A 86 -2.95 0.41 1.16
C ILE A 86 -2.75 1.85 0.70
N THR A 87 -2.72 2.79 1.64
CA THR A 87 -2.36 4.18 1.36
C THR A 87 -0.93 4.48 1.86
N PRO A 88 -0.24 5.45 1.21
CA PRO A 88 1.03 5.98 1.71
C PRO A 88 0.95 6.42 3.18
N ALA A 89 -0.17 7.04 3.56
CA ALA A 89 -0.42 7.48 4.92
C ALA A 89 -0.55 6.32 5.91
N GLY A 90 -1.31 5.27 5.55
CA GLY A 90 -1.45 4.07 6.38
C GLY A 90 -0.13 3.32 6.58
N ALA A 91 0.73 3.26 5.55
CA ALA A 91 2.05 2.65 5.65
C ALA A 91 2.95 3.38 6.64
N ILE A 92 3.01 4.71 6.55
CA ILE A 92 3.80 5.53 7.49
C ILE A 92 3.18 5.50 8.90
N ALA A 93 1.86 5.61 9.01
CA ALA A 93 1.15 5.54 10.28
C ALA A 93 1.45 4.22 11.01
N PHE A 94 1.40 3.08 10.29
CA PHE A 94 1.73 1.78 10.85
C PHE A 94 3.17 1.71 11.36
N SER A 95 4.12 2.30 10.63
CA SER A 95 5.54 2.37 11.03
C SER A 95 5.75 3.10 12.36
N PHE A 96 4.91 4.09 12.69
CA PHE A 96 4.96 4.76 13.99
C PHE A 96 4.11 4.06 15.06
N LEU A 97 2.96 3.52 14.67
CA LEU A 97 2.02 2.91 15.60
C LEU A 97 2.58 1.60 16.17
N PHE A 98 3.19 0.76 15.34
CA PHE A 98 3.70 -0.54 15.77
C PHE A 98 4.77 -0.44 16.88
N PRO A 99 5.85 0.37 16.74
CA PRO A 99 6.82 0.58 17.80
C PRO A 99 6.21 1.21 19.05
N SER A 100 5.26 2.15 18.88
CA SER A 100 4.60 2.82 20.00
C SER A 100 3.80 1.83 20.85
N VAL A 101 3.03 0.96 20.20
CA VAL A 101 2.29 -0.12 20.88
C VAL A 101 3.26 -1.09 21.53
N PHE A 102 4.33 -1.49 20.82
CA PHE A 102 5.33 -2.40 21.37
C PHE A 102 6.00 -1.83 22.63
N LEU A 103 6.33 -0.54 22.64
CA LEU A 103 6.88 0.14 23.82
C LEU A 103 5.90 0.14 25.00
N ILE A 104 4.64 0.51 24.75
CA ILE A 104 3.62 0.53 25.82
C ILE A 104 3.43 -0.87 26.41
N PHE A 105 3.34 -1.91 25.56
CA PHE A 105 3.25 -3.30 26.01
C PHE A 105 4.50 -3.75 26.75
N GLY A 106 5.69 -3.35 26.28
CA GLY A 106 6.95 -3.65 26.95
C GLY A 106 7.03 -3.07 28.37
N VAL A 107 6.61 -1.81 28.55
CA VAL A 107 6.54 -1.17 29.86
C VAL A 107 5.51 -1.84 30.75
N LEU A 108 4.32 -2.16 30.22
CA LEU A 108 3.26 -2.85 30.97
C LEU A 108 3.73 -4.23 31.47
N LEU A 109 4.41 -4.99 30.61
CA LEU A 109 4.97 -6.30 30.96
C LEU A 109 6.07 -6.18 32.01
N ALA A 110 6.97 -5.20 31.87
CA ALA A 110 8.02 -4.95 32.85
C ALA A 110 7.44 -4.59 34.23
N PHE A 111 6.38 -3.78 34.26
CA PHE A 111 5.69 -3.45 35.51
C PHE A 111 4.98 -4.66 36.13
N ALA A 112 4.31 -5.48 35.31
CA ALA A 112 3.61 -6.68 35.76
C ALA A 112 4.58 -7.73 36.35
N THR A 113 5.74 -7.95 35.72
CA THR A 113 6.72 -8.92 36.22
C THR A 113 7.54 -8.37 37.39
N GLY A 114 7.89 -7.07 37.39
CA GLY A 114 8.57 -6.42 38.50
C GLY A 114 7.72 -6.39 39.78
N SER A 115 6.41 -6.16 39.65
CA SER A 115 5.48 -6.24 40.77
C SER A 115 5.27 -7.68 41.26
N LEU A 116 5.19 -8.68 40.37
CA LEU A 116 5.14 -10.09 40.76
C LEU A 116 6.40 -10.53 41.52
N PHE A 117 7.59 -10.10 41.06
CA PHE A 117 8.85 -10.39 41.72
C PHE A 117 8.91 -9.78 43.14
N LEU A 118 8.50 -8.51 43.29
CA LEU A 118 8.42 -7.87 44.60
C LEU A 118 7.40 -8.52 45.55
N VAL A 119 6.28 -9.04 45.04
CA VAL A 119 5.24 -9.70 45.86
C VAL A 119 5.59 -11.15 46.22
N LEU A 120 6.33 -11.88 45.36
CA LEU A 120 6.71 -13.27 45.61
C LEU A 120 7.99 -13.43 46.44
N PHE A 121 8.86 -12.41 46.47
CA PHE A 121 10.18 -12.46 47.12
C PHE A 121 10.30 -11.54 48.35
N MET A 122 9.18 -10.96 48.81
CA MET A 122 9.05 -10.20 50.07
C MET A 122 8.28 -11.01 51.11
#